data_AF-A0A9P1M5W8-F1
#
_entry.id   AF-A0A9P1M5W8-F1
#
_cell.length_a   1.000
_cell.length_b   1.000
_cell.length_c   1.000
_cell.angle_alpha   90.00
_cell.angle_beta   90.00
_cell.angle_gamma   90.00
#
_symmetry.space_group_name_H-M   'P 1'
#
loop_
_entity.id
_entity.type
_entity.pdbx_description
1 polymer ?
#
loop_
_entity_poly.entity_id
_entity_poly.type
_entity_poly.pdbx_seq_one_letter_code
_entity_poly.pdbx_strand_id
1 'polypeptide(L)'
;MSYTCFSTSFSGIDSPGTALNQLAVELGVKLNPIRKDGKHTFGIEWEPHSQRELKKHPAGPRWLFSDIADFAAPCVRSRLQQLADENKLQTVLLPWVKSSPQSTISLSAYCLNHERTCTIEGPADLHLAGTPCTAHSQIGLQEEEMAYSFSFFIIWLGMRTDAEQLDEELRWASSRPSSMWDDAVPPSHKDPSAFAATLTENEAKFLAKYLKESPMGMYSLNQDPDVTNMKSNGQAMATLIGSASLWYSSIHSRWLTPRELLVCQGFPLRPRWSFNVACCSFSARMSEGLTETKQWPSRASIAKMSGNSMHCNVSGVIFLYCLTQTVLDKHLVRILVRSSRSKIPQQITLKRKRSESDAGCRGHAASSTSSRTSADPMTFFLED
;
A
#
# COMPACT_ATOMS: atom_id res chain seq x y z
N MET A 1 -0.81 17.74 -11.01
CA MET A 1 0.19 16.67 -10.78
C MET A 1 0.83 16.89 -9.42
N SER A 2 0.61 15.98 -8.47
CA SER A 2 1.12 16.11 -7.09
C SER A 2 2.60 15.69 -7.00
N TYR A 3 3.22 15.82 -5.83
CA TYR A 3 4.61 15.42 -5.56
C TYR A 3 4.62 14.02 -4.94
N THR A 4 5.62 13.17 -5.24
CA THR A 4 5.79 11.91 -4.50
C THR A 4 6.16 12.26 -3.06
N CYS A 5 5.26 11.96 -2.12
CA CYS A 5 5.35 12.35 -0.74
C CYS A 5 5.97 11.21 0.07
N PHE A 6 7.16 11.28 0.62
CA PHE A 6 7.69 10.17 1.44
C PHE A 6 7.87 10.61 2.89
N SER A 7 7.95 9.64 3.80
CA SER A 7 8.30 9.87 5.19
C SER A 7 9.39 8.93 5.62
N THR A 8 10.17 9.37 6.60
CA THR A 8 11.27 8.60 7.17
C THR A 8 11.07 8.43 8.66
N SER A 9 11.51 7.29 9.20
CA SER A 9 11.63 7.05 10.63
C SER A 9 13.02 6.48 10.87
N PHE A 10 13.69 6.91 11.95
CA PHE A 10 15.12 6.63 12.13
C PHE A 10 15.89 7.15 10.91
N SER A 11 15.63 8.42 10.62
CA SER A 11 15.94 9.03 9.32
C SER A 11 17.44 9.12 9.06
N GLY A 12 18.25 9.13 10.12
CA GLY A 12 19.66 9.48 10.08
C GLY A 12 19.82 10.82 9.37
N ILE A 13 20.74 10.86 8.41
CA ILE A 13 20.96 12.03 7.54
C ILE A 13 20.09 12.04 6.27
N ASP A 14 18.99 11.27 6.25
CA ASP A 14 18.06 11.12 5.12
C ASP A 14 18.72 10.59 3.83
N SER A 15 19.42 9.47 3.96
CA SER A 15 19.88 8.69 2.80
C SER A 15 18.75 8.40 1.80
N PRO A 16 17.50 8.05 2.21
CA PRO A 16 16.43 7.80 1.26
C PRO A 16 16.00 9.05 0.47
N GLY A 17 15.82 10.20 1.14
CA GLY A 17 15.51 11.45 0.44
C GLY A 17 16.65 11.93 -0.45
N THR A 18 17.91 11.75 -0.03
CA THR A 18 19.09 12.01 -0.87
C THR A 18 19.07 11.14 -2.13
N ALA A 19 18.84 9.84 -1.98
CA ALA A 19 18.79 8.91 -3.11
C ALA A 19 17.62 9.22 -4.07
N LEU A 20 16.45 9.55 -3.53
CA LEU A 20 15.29 9.98 -4.33
C LEU A 20 15.58 11.26 -5.10
N ASN A 21 16.25 12.24 -4.48
CA ASN A 21 16.68 13.47 -5.15
C ASN A 21 17.70 13.20 -6.27
N GLN A 22 18.71 12.36 -6.01
CA GLN A 22 19.70 11.98 -7.02
C GLN A 22 19.03 11.29 -8.22
N LEU A 23 18.13 10.34 -7.94
CA LEU A 23 17.37 9.66 -8.98
C LEU A 23 16.50 10.65 -9.78
N ALA A 24 15.82 11.58 -9.10
CA ALA A 24 15.01 12.60 -9.74
C ALA A 24 15.84 13.52 -10.64
N VAL A 25 17.04 13.92 -10.21
CA VAL A 25 17.99 14.71 -11.02
C VAL A 25 18.42 13.91 -12.26
N GLU A 26 18.86 12.67 -12.08
CA GLU A 26 19.36 11.82 -13.18
C GLU A 26 18.26 11.53 -14.22
N LEU A 27 17.06 11.17 -13.76
CA LEU A 27 15.90 10.96 -14.63
C LEU A 27 15.45 12.25 -15.30
N GLY A 28 15.51 13.39 -14.60
CA GLY A 28 15.19 14.70 -15.15
C GLY A 28 16.12 15.10 -16.30
N VAL A 29 17.42 14.89 -16.14
CA VAL A 29 18.43 15.15 -17.18
C VAL A 29 18.19 14.26 -18.41
N LYS A 30 17.84 12.99 -18.21
CA LYS A 30 17.69 12.02 -19.30
C LYS A 30 16.36 12.08 -20.04
N LEU A 31 15.27 12.33 -19.33
CA LEU A 31 13.91 12.18 -19.86
C LEU A 31 13.25 13.51 -20.24
N ASN A 32 13.94 14.63 -20.00
CA ASN A 32 13.46 15.99 -20.24
C ASN A 32 12.00 16.27 -19.81
N PRO A 33 11.48 15.82 -18.64
CA PRO A 33 10.14 16.21 -18.20
C PRO A 33 10.23 17.34 -17.15
N ILE A 34 9.13 18.06 -17.03
CA ILE A 34 8.89 19.06 -15.98
C ILE A 34 9.17 18.43 -14.60
N ARG A 35 10.27 18.85 -13.97
CA ARG A 35 10.77 18.36 -12.69
C ARG A 35 9.75 18.63 -11.58
N LYS A 36 9.46 17.60 -10.77
CA LYS A 36 8.74 17.73 -9.51
C LYS A 36 9.57 17.03 -8.44
N ASP A 37 10.11 17.80 -7.51
CA ASP A 37 10.92 17.25 -6.43
C ASP A 37 10.04 16.43 -5.48
N GLY A 38 10.57 15.33 -4.92
CA GLY A 38 9.85 14.57 -3.90
C GLY A 38 9.53 15.48 -2.71
N LYS A 39 8.34 15.31 -2.11
CA LYS A 39 7.97 16.02 -0.88
C LYS A 39 8.22 15.13 0.31
N HIS A 40 9.27 15.40 1.08
CA HIS A 40 9.47 14.74 2.35
C HIS A 40 8.42 15.27 3.34
N THR A 41 7.36 14.51 3.61
CA THR A 41 6.26 14.96 4.46
C THR A 41 6.75 15.08 5.89
N PHE A 42 7.25 14.01 6.47
CA PHE A 42 7.82 14.04 7.80
C PHE A 42 9.00 13.10 7.96
N GLY A 43 9.86 13.43 8.92
CA GLY A 43 10.98 12.61 9.36
C GLY A 43 10.92 12.47 10.88
N ILE A 44 11.30 11.30 11.38
CA ILE A 44 11.50 11.06 12.81
C ILE A 44 12.96 10.72 13.01
N GLU A 45 13.64 11.46 13.88
CA GLU A 45 15.07 11.30 14.14
C GLU A 45 15.41 11.85 15.53
N TRP A 46 15.93 11.01 16.43
CA TRP A 46 16.26 11.45 17.80
C TRP A 46 17.67 12.04 17.89
N GLU A 47 18.59 11.68 17.00
CA GLU A 47 19.99 12.06 17.12
C GLU A 47 20.18 13.54 16.75
N PRO A 48 20.59 14.43 17.70
CA PRO A 48 20.67 15.86 17.44
C PRO A 48 21.59 16.24 16.27
N HIS A 49 22.65 15.48 16.01
CA HIS A 49 23.51 15.71 14.86
C HIS A 49 22.77 15.46 13.53
N SER A 50 22.07 14.33 13.43
CA SER A 50 21.24 13.98 12.28
C SER A 50 20.10 14.99 12.08
N GLN A 51 19.42 15.40 13.15
CA GLN A 51 18.37 16.44 13.09
C GLN A 51 18.87 17.76 12.48
N ARG A 52 20.10 18.18 12.81
CA ARG A 52 20.69 19.40 12.22
C ARG A 52 20.94 19.26 10.73
N GLU A 53 21.39 18.09 10.28
CA GLU A 53 21.55 17.80 8.84
C GLU A 53 20.20 17.76 8.13
N LEU A 54 19.19 17.09 8.70
CA LEU A 54 17.84 17.03 8.15
C LEU A 54 17.20 18.42 7.97
N LYS A 55 17.42 19.33 8.92
CA LYS A 55 16.95 20.73 8.83
C LYS A 55 17.61 21.52 7.71
N LYS A 56 18.82 21.14 7.31
CA LYS A 56 19.58 21.76 6.21
C LYS A 56 19.41 21.03 4.88
N HIS A 57 18.85 19.82 4.88
CA HIS A 57 18.71 18.99 3.71
C HIS A 57 17.84 19.70 2.64
N PRO A 58 18.28 19.82 1.37
CA PRO A 58 17.55 20.58 0.34
C PRO A 58 16.12 20.09 0.07
N ALA A 59 15.83 18.83 0.37
CA ALA A 59 14.47 18.27 0.36
C ALA A 59 14.14 17.62 1.71
N GLY A 60 14.54 18.27 2.82
CA GLY A 60 14.31 17.76 4.16
C GLY A 60 12.82 17.67 4.53
N PRO A 61 12.51 16.98 5.64
CA PRO A 61 11.13 16.74 6.04
C PRO A 61 10.43 18.05 6.40
N ARG A 62 9.18 18.22 5.93
CA ARG A 62 8.34 19.35 6.35
C ARG A 62 8.12 19.33 7.85
N TRP A 63 7.74 18.19 8.40
CA TRP A 63 7.67 17.96 9.85
C TRP A 63 8.83 17.09 10.31
N LEU A 64 9.77 17.66 11.06
CA LEU A 64 10.80 16.88 11.74
C LEU A 64 10.36 16.61 13.18
N PHE A 65 10.21 15.35 13.56
CA PHE A 65 9.91 14.92 14.92
C PHE A 65 11.16 14.32 15.55
N SER A 66 11.26 14.45 16.88
CA SER A 66 12.41 13.98 17.65
C SER A 66 12.35 12.47 17.85
N ASP A 67 11.71 12.02 18.93
CA ASP A 67 11.74 10.63 19.34
C ASP A 67 10.48 9.93 18.83
N ILE A 68 10.62 8.74 18.24
CA ILE A 68 9.45 7.97 17.83
C ILE A 68 8.61 7.54 19.04
N ALA A 69 9.22 7.42 20.22
CA ALA A 69 8.51 7.19 21.47
C ALA A 69 7.51 8.31 21.82
N ASP A 70 7.66 9.53 21.26
CA ASP A 70 6.69 10.62 21.40
C ASP A 70 5.33 10.28 20.78
N PHE A 71 5.29 9.32 19.84
CA PHE A 71 4.06 8.84 19.21
C PHE A 71 3.38 7.72 20.00
N ALA A 72 3.95 7.22 21.10
CA ALA A 72 3.21 6.36 22.02
C ALA A 72 2.25 7.20 22.88
N ALA A 73 1.07 6.66 23.19
CA ALA A 73 0.16 7.30 24.14
C ALA A 73 0.87 7.54 25.49
N PRO A 74 0.57 8.61 26.24
CA PRO A 74 1.33 8.98 27.44
C PRO A 74 1.48 7.85 28.47
N CYS A 75 0.43 7.04 28.67
CA CYS A 75 0.44 5.90 29.58
C CYS A 75 1.30 4.72 29.11
N VAL A 76 1.51 4.59 27.80
CA VAL A 76 2.36 3.58 27.19
C VAL A 76 3.81 4.06 27.21
N ARG A 77 4.03 5.31 26.81
CA ARG A 77 5.35 5.95 26.78
C ARG A 77 6.07 5.87 28.11
N SER A 78 5.40 6.20 29.21
CA SER A 78 5.98 6.16 30.56
C SER A 78 6.40 4.75 31.01
N ARG A 79 5.92 3.71 30.33
CA ARG A 79 6.20 2.31 30.63
C ARG A 79 7.12 1.64 29.62
N LEU A 80 7.54 2.29 28.53
CA LEU A 80 8.32 1.64 27.47
C LEU A 80 9.62 1.02 28.00
N GLN A 81 10.36 1.75 28.83
CA GLN A 81 11.61 1.24 29.41
C GLN A 81 11.35 0.05 30.32
N GLN A 82 10.37 0.16 31.21
CA GLN A 82 9.95 -0.94 32.08
C GLN A 82 9.54 -2.18 31.26
N LEU A 83 8.79 -2.00 30.18
CA LEU A 83 8.38 -3.10 29.31
C LEU A 83 9.56 -3.75 28.58
N ALA A 84 10.61 -2.99 28.26
CA ALA A 84 11.85 -3.54 27.71
C ALA A 84 12.63 -4.32 28.79
N ASP A 85 12.88 -3.70 29.95
CA ASP A 85 13.62 -4.30 31.07
C ASP A 85 12.96 -5.60 31.57
N GLU A 86 11.63 -5.66 31.55
CA GLU A 86 10.85 -6.84 31.95
C GLU A 86 10.62 -7.85 30.80
N ASN A 87 11.20 -7.64 29.61
CA ASN A 87 11.02 -8.49 28.43
C ASN A 87 9.55 -8.66 28.02
N LYS A 88 8.78 -7.59 28.15
CA LYS A 88 7.33 -7.51 27.88
C LYS A 88 6.99 -6.77 26.60
N LEU A 89 7.97 -6.39 25.78
CA LEU A 89 7.70 -5.73 24.49
C LEU A 89 6.85 -6.61 23.57
N GLN A 90 7.22 -7.89 23.41
CA GLN A 90 6.47 -8.82 22.57
C GLN A 90 5.16 -9.28 23.18
N THR A 91 5.14 -9.53 24.50
CA THR A 91 3.99 -10.15 25.18
C THR A 91 2.95 -9.13 25.64
N VAL A 92 3.30 -7.84 25.69
CA VAL A 92 2.41 -6.77 26.16
C VAL A 92 2.31 -5.62 25.14
N LEU A 93 3.43 -4.96 24.80
CA LEU A 93 3.38 -3.76 23.95
C LEU A 93 2.88 -4.06 22.53
N LEU A 94 3.44 -5.09 21.89
CA LEU A 94 3.04 -5.48 20.54
C LEU A 94 1.55 -5.87 20.48
N PRO A 95 1.01 -6.70 21.39
CA PRO A 95 -0.42 -6.95 21.50
C PRO A 95 -1.25 -5.68 21.66
N TRP A 96 -0.85 -4.72 22.51
CA TRP A 96 -1.58 -3.46 22.68
C TRP A 96 -1.61 -2.61 21.41
N VAL A 97 -0.49 -2.57 20.68
CA VAL A 97 -0.43 -1.84 19.40
C VAL A 97 -1.30 -2.52 18.35
N LYS A 98 -1.34 -3.86 18.32
CA LYS A 98 -2.18 -4.63 17.40
C LYS A 98 -3.67 -4.48 17.71
N SER A 99 -4.06 -4.63 18.97
CA SER A 99 -5.47 -4.69 19.38
C SER A 99 -6.12 -3.32 19.53
N SER A 100 -5.36 -2.27 19.84
CA SER A 100 -5.93 -0.95 20.05
C SER A 100 -4.96 0.16 19.64
N PRO A 101 -4.60 0.24 18.33
CA PRO A 101 -3.62 1.21 17.86
C PRO A 101 -4.01 2.65 18.21
N GLN A 102 -5.29 3.02 18.22
CA GLN A 102 -5.73 4.40 18.52
C GLN A 102 -5.59 4.78 20.00
N SER A 103 -5.61 3.82 20.93
CA SER A 103 -5.36 4.09 22.35
C SER A 103 -3.88 3.98 22.72
N THR A 104 -3.10 3.28 21.88
CA THR A 104 -1.69 2.97 22.15
C THR A 104 -0.75 3.93 21.41
N ILE A 105 -1.17 4.45 20.25
CA ILE A 105 -0.38 5.28 19.33
C ILE A 105 -1.12 6.60 19.06
N SER A 106 -0.40 7.70 19.25
CA SER A 106 -0.75 9.05 18.81
C SER A 106 -0.14 9.30 17.43
N LEU A 107 -0.80 10.08 16.58
CA LEU A 107 -0.20 10.63 15.36
C LEU A 107 0.29 12.08 15.55
N SER A 108 0.35 12.54 16.80
CA SER A 108 0.77 13.89 17.19
C SER A 108 1.98 13.82 18.11
N ALA A 109 3.01 14.60 17.79
CA ALA A 109 4.24 14.72 18.56
C ALA A 109 4.84 16.13 18.43
N TYR A 110 5.83 16.47 19.25
CA TYR A 110 6.52 17.76 19.15
C TYR A 110 7.37 17.82 17.88
N CYS A 111 7.11 18.83 17.03
CA CYS A 111 7.83 19.02 15.78
C CYS A 111 8.94 20.06 15.94
N LEU A 112 10.17 19.65 15.70
CA LEU A 112 11.39 20.47 15.78
C LEU A 112 11.48 21.57 14.71
N ASN A 113 10.71 21.47 13.63
CA ASN A 113 10.65 22.51 12.58
C ASN A 113 9.62 23.60 12.89
N HIS A 114 8.53 23.25 13.57
CA HIS A 114 7.44 24.18 13.88
C HIS A 114 7.42 24.63 15.35
N GLU A 115 8.29 24.06 16.19
CA GLU A 115 8.42 24.33 17.62
C GLU A 115 7.11 24.18 18.41
N ARG A 116 6.26 23.25 17.97
CA ARG A 116 4.96 22.93 18.58
C ARG A 116 4.56 21.49 18.31
N THR A 117 3.59 20.99 19.07
CA THR A 117 2.94 19.71 18.77
C THR A 117 2.24 19.79 17.42
N CYS A 118 2.63 18.92 16.51
CA CYS A 118 2.02 18.78 15.19
C CYS A 118 1.43 17.39 15.04
N THR A 119 0.32 17.28 14.32
CA THR A 119 -0.23 16.00 13.88
C THR A 119 0.35 15.66 12.51
N ILE A 120 0.70 14.40 12.28
CA ILE A 120 1.06 13.91 10.95
C ILE A 120 -0.16 14.09 10.04
N GLU A 121 -0.06 15.03 9.10
CA GLU A 121 -1.13 15.33 8.15
C GLU A 121 -0.95 14.57 6.85
N GLY A 122 -1.95 13.76 6.52
CA GLY A 122 -2.02 13.04 5.26
C GLY A 122 -1.08 11.83 5.23
N PRO A 123 -1.41 10.81 4.43
CA PRO A 123 -0.56 9.64 4.33
C PRO A 123 0.73 10.01 3.58
N ALA A 124 1.87 9.41 3.93
CA ALA A 124 3.02 9.41 3.03
C ALA A 124 2.82 8.31 1.97
N ASP A 125 3.38 8.50 0.80
CA ASP A 125 3.46 7.56 -0.31
C ASP A 125 4.34 6.38 0.07
N LEU A 126 5.50 6.71 0.61
CA LEU A 126 6.53 5.77 1.02
C LEU A 126 6.82 6.03 2.49
N HIS A 127 6.83 4.97 3.28
CA HIS A 127 7.26 4.99 4.67
C HIS A 127 8.56 4.21 4.75
N LEU A 128 9.66 4.93 4.95
CA LEU A 128 11.01 4.36 4.97
C LEU A 128 11.50 4.36 6.41
N ALA A 129 12.11 3.27 6.86
CA ALA A 129 12.58 3.16 8.23
C ALA A 129 13.98 2.53 8.27
N GLY A 130 14.94 3.24 8.86
CA GLY A 130 16.28 2.74 9.16
C GLY A 130 16.38 2.29 10.61
N THR A 131 15.55 1.35 11.04
CA THR A 131 15.47 0.91 12.45
C THR A 131 16.87 0.56 13.00
N PRO A 132 17.17 0.84 14.27
CA PRO A 132 18.42 0.45 14.90
C PRO A 132 18.77 -1.00 14.66
N CYS A 133 19.96 -1.24 14.09
CA CYS A 133 20.45 -2.59 13.84
C CYS A 133 21.30 -3.14 14.99
N THR A 134 21.66 -2.31 15.99
CA THR A 134 22.56 -2.71 17.09
C THR A 134 22.09 -3.95 17.84
N ALA A 135 20.78 -4.12 18.00
CA ALA A 135 20.21 -5.29 18.67
C ALA A 135 20.31 -6.58 17.85
N HIS A 136 20.38 -6.50 16.51
CA HIS A 136 20.37 -7.67 15.62
C HIS A 136 21.71 -7.88 14.88
N SER A 137 22.65 -6.94 15.00
CA SER A 137 23.95 -7.01 14.34
C SER A 137 24.86 -8.00 15.05
N GLN A 138 25.61 -8.79 14.27
CA GLN A 138 26.62 -9.71 14.81
C GLN A 138 27.71 -8.97 15.61
N ILE A 139 28.00 -7.72 15.26
CA ILE A 139 28.97 -6.84 15.94
C ILE A 139 28.31 -6.05 17.08
N GLY A 140 26.97 -6.06 17.14
CA GLY A 140 26.18 -5.35 18.14
C GLY A 140 25.97 -6.15 19.43
N LEU A 141 24.93 -5.79 20.18
CA LEU A 141 24.62 -6.38 21.48
C LEU A 141 23.87 -7.72 21.38
N GLN A 142 23.34 -8.06 20.21
CA GLN A 142 22.57 -9.29 19.97
C GLN A 142 21.40 -9.49 20.96
N GLU A 143 20.83 -8.38 21.45
CA GLU A 143 19.65 -8.37 22.34
C GLU A 143 18.35 -8.71 21.59
N GLU A 144 18.40 -8.68 20.26
CA GLU A 144 17.28 -8.97 19.36
C GLU A 144 16.02 -8.17 19.74
N GLU A 145 14.92 -8.87 20.00
CA GLU A 145 13.61 -8.30 20.29
C GLU A 145 13.44 -7.85 21.76
N MET A 146 14.47 -8.06 22.59
CA MET A 146 14.50 -7.63 24.00
C MET A 146 15.00 -6.19 24.15
N ALA A 147 15.72 -5.69 23.14
CA ALA A 147 16.27 -4.35 23.17
C ALA A 147 15.18 -3.28 23.28
N TYR A 148 15.45 -2.21 24.04
CA TYR A 148 14.56 -1.04 24.10
C TYR A 148 14.22 -0.48 22.71
N SER A 149 15.17 -0.55 21.77
CA SER A 149 14.96 -0.14 20.37
C SER A 149 13.90 -0.96 19.62
N PHE A 150 13.59 -2.18 20.07
CA PHE A 150 12.50 -2.95 19.49
C PHE A 150 11.13 -2.31 19.75
N SER A 151 10.98 -1.59 20.87
CA SER A 151 9.77 -0.82 21.17
C SER A 151 9.49 0.24 20.09
N PHE A 152 10.54 0.83 19.52
CA PHE A 152 10.44 1.82 18.47
C PHE A 152 9.91 1.23 17.16
N PHE A 153 10.31 0.00 16.84
CA PHE A 153 9.77 -0.72 15.70
C PHE A 153 8.27 -1.04 15.90
N ILE A 154 7.89 -1.47 17.10
CA ILE A 154 6.48 -1.73 17.45
C ILE A 154 5.64 -0.45 17.31
N ILE A 155 6.12 0.69 17.81
CA ILE A 155 5.44 1.99 17.67
C ILE A 155 5.33 2.37 16.19
N TRP A 156 6.42 2.22 15.43
CA TRP A 156 6.41 2.46 14.00
C TRP A 156 5.34 1.64 13.29
N LEU A 157 5.23 0.34 13.56
CA LEU A 157 4.16 -0.51 13.01
C LEU A 157 2.78 0.02 13.34
N GLY A 158 2.55 0.38 14.60
CA GLY A 158 1.28 0.90 15.09
C GLY A 158 0.82 2.18 14.39
N MET A 159 1.75 3.06 14.03
CA MET A 159 1.45 4.27 13.28
C MET A 159 0.99 4.00 11.82
N ARG A 160 1.00 2.75 11.33
CA ARG A 160 0.62 2.38 9.96
C ARG A 160 -0.56 1.39 9.90
N THR A 161 -1.09 0.97 11.05
CA THR A 161 -2.24 0.08 11.10
C THR A 161 -3.52 0.80 10.67
N ASP A 162 -4.11 0.38 9.55
CA ASP A 162 -5.42 0.84 9.07
C ASP A 162 -6.53 -0.03 9.68
N ALA A 163 -7.00 0.37 10.85
CA ALA A 163 -8.01 -0.36 11.63
C ALA A 163 -9.33 -0.60 10.88
N GLU A 164 -9.77 0.37 10.07
CA GLU A 164 -11.02 0.25 9.31
C GLU A 164 -10.90 -0.88 8.29
N GLN A 165 -9.75 -0.94 7.59
CA GLN A 165 -9.49 -2.02 6.64
C GLN A 165 -9.43 -3.39 7.32
N LEU A 166 -8.89 -3.48 8.53
CA LEU A 166 -8.86 -4.74 9.28
C LEU A 166 -10.25 -5.23 9.68
N ASP A 167 -11.14 -4.32 10.11
CA ASP A 167 -12.54 -4.67 10.43
C ASP A 167 -13.33 -5.10 9.18
N GLU A 168 -13.07 -4.48 8.02
CA GLU A 168 -13.68 -4.91 6.75
C GLU A 168 -13.23 -6.33 6.36
N GLU A 169 -11.95 -6.64 6.56
CA GLU A 169 -11.39 -7.96 6.29
C GLU A 169 -11.98 -9.04 7.20
N LEU A 170 -12.14 -8.76 8.49
CA LEU A 170 -12.76 -9.68 9.43
C LEU A 170 -14.24 -9.90 9.12
N ARG A 171 -14.98 -8.85 8.76
CA ARG A 171 -16.38 -8.97 8.30
C ARG A 171 -16.51 -9.84 7.05
N TRP A 172 -15.58 -9.69 6.10
CA TRP A 172 -15.53 -10.58 4.94
C TRP A 172 -15.26 -12.04 5.38
N ALA A 173 -14.25 -12.26 6.23
CA ALA A 173 -13.85 -13.61 6.62
C ALA A 173 -14.91 -14.34 7.43
N SER A 174 -15.58 -13.68 8.38
CA SER A 174 -16.67 -14.27 9.17
C SER A 174 -17.89 -14.62 8.34
N SER A 175 -18.12 -13.91 7.22
CA SER A 175 -19.25 -14.17 6.33
C SER A 175 -19.07 -15.37 5.39
N ARG A 176 -17.89 -16.02 5.40
CA ARG A 176 -17.62 -17.18 4.54
C ARG A 176 -18.45 -18.38 5.03
N PRO A 177 -19.08 -19.17 4.14
CA PRO A 177 -19.91 -20.31 4.54
C PRO A 177 -19.21 -21.36 5.40
N SER A 178 -17.87 -21.46 5.29
CA SER A 178 -17.03 -22.40 6.03
C SER A 178 -16.19 -21.73 7.13
N SER A 179 -16.48 -20.47 7.46
CA SER A 179 -15.85 -19.77 8.60
C SER A 179 -16.16 -20.50 9.90
N MET A 180 -15.19 -20.57 10.81
CA MET A 180 -15.38 -21.08 12.18
C MET A 180 -16.02 -20.04 13.13
N TRP A 181 -16.27 -18.82 12.66
CA TRP A 181 -16.90 -17.77 13.47
C TRP A 181 -18.39 -18.06 13.70
N ASP A 182 -18.75 -18.37 14.94
CA ASP A 182 -20.11 -18.73 15.37
C ASP A 182 -20.83 -17.59 16.13
N ASP A 183 -20.09 -16.53 16.49
CA ASP A 183 -20.63 -15.43 17.27
C ASP A 183 -21.63 -14.56 16.50
N ALA A 184 -22.74 -14.22 17.17
CA ALA A 184 -23.74 -13.29 16.67
C ALA A 184 -23.21 -11.84 16.53
N VAL A 185 -22.11 -11.53 17.21
CA VAL A 185 -21.45 -10.22 17.15
C VAL A 185 -20.42 -10.24 16.02
N PRO A 186 -20.39 -9.23 15.13
CA PRO A 186 -19.36 -9.15 14.11
C PRO A 186 -17.95 -9.14 14.72
N PRO A 187 -16.98 -9.87 14.13
CA PRO A 187 -15.61 -9.84 14.60
C PRO A 187 -15.02 -8.43 14.48
N SER A 188 -14.11 -8.08 15.38
CA SER A 188 -13.39 -6.81 15.35
C SER A 188 -11.89 -7.05 15.41
N HIS A 189 -11.12 -6.21 14.73
CA HIS A 189 -9.65 -6.25 14.77
C HIS A 189 -9.10 -6.02 16.18
N LYS A 190 -9.94 -5.53 17.10
CA LYS A 190 -9.62 -5.35 18.50
C LYS A 190 -9.57 -6.66 19.28
N ASP A 191 -10.27 -7.68 18.83
CA ASP A 191 -10.16 -9.03 19.37
C ASP A 191 -8.95 -9.73 18.72
N PRO A 192 -7.88 -10.02 19.49
CA PRO A 192 -6.68 -10.64 18.95
C PRO A 192 -6.92 -12.06 18.41
N SER A 193 -8.01 -12.71 18.83
CA SER A 193 -8.40 -14.03 18.37
C SER A 193 -9.28 -14.01 17.12
N ALA A 194 -9.89 -12.87 16.78
CA ALA A 194 -10.87 -12.76 15.70
C ALA A 194 -10.35 -13.26 14.35
N PHE A 195 -9.10 -12.94 14.00
CA PHE A 195 -8.50 -13.45 12.76
C PHE A 195 -8.31 -14.97 12.78
N ALA A 196 -7.96 -15.57 13.92
CA ALA A 196 -7.84 -17.03 13.99
C ALA A 196 -9.23 -17.71 14.00
N ALA A 197 -10.19 -17.13 14.73
CA ALA A 197 -11.55 -17.65 14.88
C ALA A 197 -12.39 -17.55 13.60
N THR A 198 -12.06 -16.63 12.69
CA THR A 198 -12.73 -16.47 11.39
C THR A 198 -12.10 -17.31 10.26
N LEU A 199 -11.05 -18.10 10.55
CA LEU A 199 -10.50 -19.07 9.61
C LEU A 199 -11.50 -20.21 9.36
N THR A 200 -11.32 -20.93 8.26
CA THR A 200 -11.94 -22.25 8.08
C THR A 200 -11.13 -23.33 8.82
N GLU A 201 -11.71 -24.50 9.06
CA GLU A 201 -11.02 -25.62 9.72
C GLU A 201 -9.71 -26.00 8.99
N ASN A 202 -9.74 -26.05 7.65
CA ASN A 202 -8.56 -26.35 6.85
C ASN A 202 -7.49 -25.25 6.95
N GLU A 203 -7.89 -23.98 6.88
CA GLU A 203 -6.96 -22.85 7.00
C GLU A 203 -6.28 -22.83 8.38
N ALA A 204 -7.04 -23.11 9.45
CA ALA A 204 -6.49 -23.20 10.80
C ALA A 204 -5.52 -24.38 10.96
N LYS A 205 -5.87 -25.55 10.39
CA LYS A 205 -4.99 -26.72 10.32
C LYS A 205 -3.68 -26.39 9.59
N PHE A 206 -3.75 -25.73 8.44
CA PHE A 206 -2.58 -25.33 7.67
C PHE A 206 -1.74 -24.29 8.42
N LEU A 207 -2.37 -23.30 9.04
CA LEU A 207 -1.68 -22.30 9.86
C LEU A 207 -0.89 -22.96 11.01
N ALA A 208 -1.51 -23.87 11.75
CA ALA A 208 -0.85 -24.58 12.86
C ALA A 208 0.41 -25.33 12.38
N LYS A 209 0.35 -25.94 11.19
CA LYS A 209 1.51 -26.59 10.60
C LYS A 209 2.59 -25.58 10.17
N TYR A 210 2.22 -24.52 9.47
CA TYR A 210 3.19 -23.49 9.06
C TYR A 210 3.90 -22.88 10.26
N LEU A 211 3.17 -22.57 11.35
CA LEU A 211 3.73 -22.04 12.59
C LEU A 211 4.68 -23.03 13.26
N LYS A 212 4.38 -24.33 13.22
CA LYS A 212 5.26 -25.38 13.74
C LYS A 212 6.56 -25.50 12.94
N GLU A 213 6.50 -25.41 11.61
CA GLU A 213 7.67 -25.56 10.73
C GLU A 213 8.51 -24.29 10.61
N SER A 214 7.87 -23.12 10.71
CA SER A 214 8.49 -21.82 10.45
C SER A 214 7.78 -20.76 11.28
N PRO A 215 8.10 -20.61 12.58
CA PRO A 215 7.38 -19.71 13.50
C PRO A 215 7.32 -18.25 13.03
N MET A 216 8.33 -17.83 12.27
CA MET A 216 8.42 -16.50 11.67
C MET A 216 8.26 -16.59 10.15
N GLY A 217 7.20 -15.98 9.62
CA GLY A 217 7.00 -15.97 8.18
C GLY A 217 5.63 -15.44 7.75
N MET A 218 5.42 -15.50 6.44
CA MET A 218 4.13 -15.32 5.81
C MET A 218 3.74 -16.60 5.09
N TYR A 219 2.49 -17.04 5.23
CA TYR A 219 2.04 -18.36 4.76
C TYR A 219 0.77 -18.24 3.92
N SER A 220 0.68 -18.97 2.82
CA SER A 220 -0.57 -19.09 2.07
C SER A 220 -1.47 -20.14 2.71
N LEU A 221 -2.53 -19.71 3.42
CA LEU A 221 -3.47 -20.61 4.10
C LEU A 221 -4.44 -21.34 3.16
N ASN A 222 -4.36 -21.08 1.85
CA ASN A 222 -5.13 -21.79 0.84
C ASN A 222 -4.35 -22.93 0.16
N GLN A 223 -3.15 -23.23 0.64
CA GLN A 223 -2.28 -24.27 0.09
C GLN A 223 -1.90 -25.22 1.20
N ASP A 224 -2.18 -26.50 0.99
CA ASP A 224 -1.80 -27.55 1.93
C ASP A 224 -0.28 -27.58 2.04
N PRO A 225 0.32 -27.29 3.22
CA PRO A 225 1.75 -27.32 3.41
C PRO A 225 2.40 -28.70 3.14
N ASP A 226 1.63 -29.79 3.17
CA ASP A 226 2.11 -31.12 2.77
C ASP A 226 2.29 -31.30 1.26
N VAL A 227 1.53 -30.54 0.47
CA VAL A 227 1.52 -30.65 -1.00
C VAL A 227 2.32 -29.51 -1.62
N THR A 228 2.02 -28.27 -1.20
CA THR A 228 2.62 -27.04 -1.71
C THR A 228 2.96 -26.12 -0.55
N ASN A 229 4.18 -26.22 -0.02
CA ASN A 229 4.68 -25.39 1.08
C ASN A 229 4.96 -23.94 0.60
N MET A 230 3.91 -23.12 0.52
CA MET A 230 3.98 -21.72 0.10
C MET A 230 4.17 -20.78 1.29
N LYS A 231 5.43 -20.48 1.60
CA LYS A 231 5.82 -19.52 2.65
C LYS A 231 6.87 -18.52 2.17
N SER A 232 6.95 -17.38 2.84
CA SER A 232 8.07 -16.45 2.67
C SER A 232 9.34 -17.02 3.33
N ASN A 233 10.50 -16.58 2.86
CA ASN A 233 11.81 -16.93 3.42
C ASN A 233 12.40 -15.81 4.30
N GLY A 234 11.56 -14.87 4.76
CA GLY A 234 11.98 -13.67 5.50
C GLY A 234 12.57 -12.54 4.63
N GLN A 235 13.02 -12.82 3.41
CA GLN A 235 13.58 -11.81 2.49
C GLN A 235 12.60 -11.43 1.37
N ALA A 236 11.85 -12.40 0.86
CA ALA A 236 10.92 -12.22 -0.24
C ALA A 236 9.61 -12.96 0.02
N MET A 237 8.51 -12.41 -0.51
CA MET A 237 7.24 -13.13 -0.62
C MET A 237 7.24 -14.03 -1.86
N ALA A 238 6.47 -15.12 -1.81
CA ALA A 238 6.18 -15.87 -3.03
C ALA A 238 5.29 -15.05 -3.98
N THR A 239 5.31 -15.41 -5.26
CA THR A 239 4.39 -14.86 -6.26
C THR A 239 2.94 -15.14 -5.85
N LEU A 240 2.08 -14.12 -5.88
CA LEU A 240 0.65 -14.31 -5.65
C LEU A 240 0.03 -14.94 -6.90
N ILE A 241 -0.69 -16.04 -6.68
CA ILE A 241 -1.56 -16.67 -7.67
C ILE A 241 -3.02 -16.33 -7.35
N GLY A 242 -3.93 -16.51 -8.30
CA GLY A 242 -5.33 -16.08 -8.16
C GLY A 242 -6.08 -16.79 -7.04
N SER A 243 -5.61 -17.98 -6.67
CA SER A 243 -6.09 -18.76 -5.54
C SER A 243 -5.38 -18.44 -4.21
N ALA A 244 -4.31 -17.64 -4.19
CA ALA A 244 -3.57 -17.27 -2.98
C ALA A 244 -4.23 -16.11 -2.24
N SER A 245 -5.53 -16.27 -1.94
CA SER A 245 -6.38 -15.23 -1.39
C SER A 245 -6.23 -15.02 0.12
N LEU A 246 -5.41 -15.79 0.84
CA LEU A 246 -5.25 -15.61 2.29
C LEU A 246 -3.81 -15.88 2.74
N TRP A 247 -3.00 -14.81 2.80
CA TRP A 247 -1.63 -14.87 3.31
C TRP A 247 -1.57 -14.44 4.77
N TYR A 248 -1.25 -15.36 5.66
CA TYR A 248 -1.11 -15.10 7.09
C TYR A 248 0.28 -14.61 7.44
N SER A 249 0.42 -13.51 8.16
CA SER A 249 1.69 -13.02 8.71
C SER A 249 1.77 -13.39 10.19
N SER A 250 2.73 -14.22 10.59
CA SER A 250 2.90 -14.61 12.00
C SER A 250 3.30 -13.42 12.88
N ILE A 251 4.06 -12.48 12.33
CA ILE A 251 4.45 -11.23 13.01
C ILE A 251 3.21 -10.40 13.36
N HIS A 252 2.25 -10.27 12.44
CA HIS A 252 1.03 -9.49 12.68
C HIS A 252 -0.07 -10.31 13.37
N SER A 253 0.04 -11.64 13.37
CA SER A 253 -0.97 -12.58 13.87
C SER A 253 -2.32 -12.47 13.15
N ARG A 254 -2.28 -12.11 11.87
CA ARG A 254 -3.44 -11.96 10.98
C ARG A 254 -3.04 -12.18 9.54
N TRP A 255 -4.01 -12.34 8.65
CA TRP A 255 -3.71 -12.27 7.22
C TRP A 255 -3.53 -10.84 6.73
N LEU A 256 -2.77 -10.73 5.63
CA LEU A 256 -2.53 -9.49 4.92
C LEU A 256 -3.81 -9.03 4.24
N THR A 257 -4.13 -7.73 4.32
CA THR A 257 -5.23 -7.13 3.58
C THR A 257 -4.95 -7.20 2.06
N PRO A 258 -5.95 -7.08 1.18
CA PRO A 258 -5.73 -7.08 -0.27
C PRO A 258 -4.81 -5.94 -0.72
N ARG A 259 -4.82 -4.82 0.00
CA ARG A 259 -3.91 -3.69 -0.25
C ARG A 259 -2.47 -4.06 0.12
N GLU A 260 -2.27 -4.63 1.31
CA GLU A 260 -0.96 -5.12 1.74
C GLU A 260 -0.41 -6.18 0.77
N LEU A 261 -1.24 -7.13 0.33
CA LEU A 261 -0.87 -8.14 -0.67
C LEU A 261 -0.31 -7.53 -1.96
N LEU A 262 -1.04 -6.58 -2.55
CA LEU A 262 -0.60 -5.91 -3.77
C LEU A 262 0.65 -5.06 -3.56
N VAL A 263 0.77 -4.38 -2.41
CA VAL A 263 1.99 -3.64 -2.02
C VAL A 263 3.18 -4.58 -1.93
N CYS A 264 3.01 -5.75 -1.31
CA CYS A 264 4.05 -6.77 -1.21
C CYS A 264 4.44 -7.37 -2.56
N GLN A 265 3.62 -7.23 -3.60
CA GLN A 265 3.99 -7.54 -4.99
C GLN A 265 4.63 -6.35 -5.74
N GLY A 266 4.79 -5.21 -5.08
CA GLY A 266 5.36 -4.01 -5.68
C GLY A 266 4.38 -3.19 -6.52
N PHE A 267 3.07 -3.42 -6.43
CA PHE A 267 2.10 -2.61 -7.18
C PHE A 267 2.02 -1.18 -6.63
N PRO A 268 2.11 -0.15 -7.48
CA PRO A 268 1.92 1.24 -7.07
C PRO A 268 0.42 1.53 -6.90
N LEU A 269 -0.19 1.19 -5.77
CA LEU A 269 -1.65 1.30 -5.57
C LEU A 269 -2.18 2.73 -5.48
N ARG A 270 -1.29 3.70 -5.28
CA ARG A 270 -1.65 5.12 -5.29
C ARG A 270 -0.84 5.79 -6.39
N PRO A 271 -1.41 6.66 -7.24
CA PRO A 271 -0.70 7.31 -8.35
C PRO A 271 0.58 8.00 -7.89
N ARG A 272 0.52 8.57 -6.70
CA ARG A 272 1.61 9.25 -6.01
C ARG A 272 2.86 8.36 -5.80
N TRP A 273 2.67 7.04 -5.66
CA TRP A 273 3.76 6.03 -5.60
C TRP A 273 4.48 5.85 -6.95
N SER A 274 3.90 6.36 -8.02
CA SER A 274 4.41 6.29 -9.39
C SER A 274 4.40 7.68 -10.04
N PHE A 275 4.99 8.67 -9.35
CA PHE A 275 5.13 10.05 -9.86
C PHE A 275 3.80 10.72 -10.25
N ASN A 276 2.72 10.38 -9.53
CA ASN A 276 1.35 10.82 -9.83
C ASN A 276 0.83 10.37 -11.19
N VAL A 277 1.41 9.31 -11.74
CA VAL A 277 0.89 8.58 -12.89
C VAL A 277 0.16 7.37 -12.35
N ALA A 278 -1.08 7.18 -12.75
CA ALA A 278 -1.78 5.93 -12.46
C ALA A 278 -1.17 4.80 -13.29
N CYS A 279 -0.28 4.01 -12.68
CA CYS A 279 0.40 2.89 -13.35
C CYS A 279 -0.41 1.58 -13.35
N CYS A 280 -1.50 1.53 -12.58
CA CYS A 280 -2.44 0.40 -12.58
C CYS A 280 -3.87 0.86 -12.31
N SER A 281 -4.85 -0.01 -12.56
CA SER A 281 -6.27 0.29 -12.34
C SER A 281 -6.60 0.66 -10.88
N PHE A 282 -5.86 0.12 -9.91
CA PHE A 282 -6.00 0.48 -8.49
C PHE A 282 -5.59 1.93 -8.22
N SER A 283 -4.46 2.36 -8.79
CA SER A 283 -4.03 3.76 -8.71
C SER A 283 -4.92 4.70 -9.52
N ALA A 284 -5.44 4.29 -10.68
CA ALA A 284 -6.32 5.13 -11.50
C ALA A 284 -7.56 5.59 -10.72
N ARG A 285 -8.21 4.66 -10.00
CA ARG A 285 -9.38 4.94 -9.13
C ARG A 285 -9.11 6.08 -8.14
N MET A 286 -7.95 6.05 -7.52
CA MET A 286 -7.53 7.08 -6.56
C MET A 286 -7.35 8.46 -7.21
N SER A 287 -6.95 8.49 -8.49
CA SER A 287 -6.79 9.73 -9.27
C SER A 287 -8.12 10.39 -9.58
N GLU A 288 -9.18 9.60 -9.68
CA GLU A 288 -10.55 10.02 -10.02
C GLU A 288 -11.32 10.55 -8.80
N GLY A 289 -10.64 10.74 -7.66
CA GLY A 289 -11.25 11.21 -6.43
C GLY A 289 -12.11 10.16 -5.72
N LEU A 290 -12.03 8.88 -6.15
CA LEU A 290 -12.64 7.79 -5.41
C LEU A 290 -11.84 7.63 -4.11
N THR A 291 -12.47 8.01 -3.00
CA THR A 291 -11.86 7.99 -1.67
C THR A 291 -11.37 6.58 -1.33
N GLU A 292 -10.29 6.50 -0.56
CA GLU A 292 -9.59 5.25 -0.21
C GLU A 292 -10.48 4.14 0.37
N THR A 293 -11.62 4.50 0.98
CA THR A 293 -12.46 3.59 1.76
C THR A 293 -13.76 3.20 1.05
N LYS A 294 -14.41 4.09 0.28
CA LYS A 294 -15.79 3.83 -0.19
C LYS A 294 -15.93 2.98 -1.47
N GLN A 295 -14.86 2.71 -2.22
CA GLN A 295 -14.94 1.98 -3.51
C GLN A 295 -13.74 1.07 -3.80
N TRP A 296 -13.07 0.56 -2.76
CA TRP A 296 -12.01 -0.43 -2.98
C TRP A 296 -12.62 -1.74 -3.51
N PRO A 297 -12.02 -2.39 -4.53
CA PRO A 297 -12.54 -3.65 -5.02
C PRO A 297 -12.52 -4.71 -3.91
N SER A 298 -13.51 -5.61 -3.90
CA SER A 298 -13.56 -6.71 -2.93
C SER A 298 -12.31 -7.57 -3.01
N ARG A 299 -11.96 -8.26 -1.91
CA ARG A 299 -10.84 -9.23 -1.89
C ARG A 299 -10.92 -10.23 -3.04
N ALA A 300 -12.11 -10.77 -3.32
CA ALA A 300 -12.32 -11.71 -4.42
C ALA A 300 -11.99 -11.08 -5.79
N SER A 301 -12.39 -9.81 -5.99
CA SER A 301 -12.05 -9.06 -7.19
C SER A 301 -10.53 -8.85 -7.30
N ILE A 302 -9.88 -8.45 -6.21
CA ILE A 302 -8.43 -8.22 -6.16
C ILE A 302 -7.66 -9.51 -6.43
N ALA A 303 -7.98 -10.60 -5.74
CA ALA A 303 -7.34 -11.89 -5.93
C ALA A 303 -7.46 -12.38 -7.38
N LYS A 304 -8.63 -12.19 -8.01
CA LYS A 304 -8.85 -12.52 -9.42
C LYS A 304 -8.02 -11.62 -10.35
N MET A 305 -7.91 -10.33 -10.05
CA MET A 305 -7.12 -9.38 -10.85
C MET A 305 -5.61 -9.57 -10.67
N SER A 306 -5.15 -9.89 -9.47
CA SER A 306 -3.74 -10.11 -9.14
C SER A 306 -3.26 -11.49 -9.59
N GLY A 307 -4.17 -12.38 -9.99
CA GLY A 307 -4.00 -13.82 -9.91
C GLY A 307 -2.96 -14.52 -10.77
N ASN A 308 -2.12 -13.80 -11.52
CA ASN A 308 -0.91 -14.33 -12.16
C ASN A 308 0.16 -13.22 -12.26
N SER A 309 0.09 -12.22 -11.40
CA SER A 309 0.98 -11.07 -11.46
C SER A 309 2.34 -11.43 -10.88
N MET A 310 3.38 -11.30 -11.70
CA MET A 310 4.76 -11.29 -11.22
C MET A 310 5.01 -10.05 -10.35
N HIS A 311 5.94 -10.16 -9.40
CA HIS A 311 6.36 -9.01 -8.60
C HIS A 311 6.85 -7.87 -9.50
N CYS A 312 6.33 -6.65 -9.33
CA CYS A 312 6.59 -5.53 -10.24
C CYS A 312 8.09 -5.21 -10.38
N ASN A 313 8.85 -5.26 -9.29
CA ASN A 313 10.30 -5.05 -9.34
C ASN A 313 11.04 -6.12 -10.17
N VAL A 314 10.63 -7.39 -10.06
CA VAL A 314 11.23 -8.49 -10.85
C VAL A 314 10.95 -8.26 -12.33
N SER A 315 9.69 -7.98 -12.69
CA SER A 315 9.30 -7.62 -14.05
C SER A 315 10.06 -6.40 -14.57
N GLY A 316 10.24 -5.37 -13.72
CA GLY A 316 10.98 -4.16 -14.06
C GLY A 316 12.44 -4.43 -14.40
N VAL A 317 13.14 -5.24 -13.61
CA VAL A 317 14.53 -5.65 -13.90
C VAL A 317 14.61 -6.45 -15.20
N ILE A 318 13.68 -7.39 -15.43
CA ILE A 318 13.63 -8.16 -16.69
C ILE A 318 13.44 -7.22 -17.88
N PHE A 319 12.52 -6.25 -17.79
CA PHE A 319 12.33 -5.27 -18.86
C PHE A 319 13.54 -4.38 -19.06
N LEU A 320 14.20 -3.91 -17.99
CA LEU A 320 15.44 -3.14 -18.11
C LEU A 320 16.55 -3.96 -18.77
N TYR A 321 16.70 -5.24 -18.39
CA TYR A 321 17.65 -6.16 -19.02
C TYR A 321 17.32 -6.32 -20.50
N CYS A 322 16.08 -6.63 -20.87
CA CYS A 322 15.67 -6.70 -22.27
C CYS A 322 15.97 -5.38 -22.99
N LEU A 323 15.52 -4.23 -22.48
CA LEU A 323 15.73 -2.94 -23.14
C LEU A 323 17.20 -2.56 -23.32
N THR A 324 18.10 -3.03 -22.45
CA THR A 324 19.54 -2.72 -22.50
C THR A 324 20.37 -3.76 -23.23
N GLN A 325 19.98 -5.04 -23.20
CA GLN A 325 20.73 -6.16 -23.77
C GLN A 325 20.17 -6.64 -25.10
N THR A 326 18.89 -6.40 -25.40
CA THR A 326 18.42 -6.56 -26.78
C THR A 326 18.98 -5.39 -27.59
N VAL A 327 20.02 -5.67 -28.37
CA VAL A 327 20.39 -4.81 -29.50
C VAL A 327 19.17 -4.77 -30.40
N LEU A 328 18.41 -3.68 -30.31
CA LEU A 328 17.28 -3.47 -31.21
C LEU A 328 17.83 -3.51 -32.63
N ASP A 329 17.34 -4.49 -33.41
CA ASP A 329 17.75 -4.64 -34.79
C ASP A 329 17.56 -3.29 -35.51
N LYS A 330 18.66 -2.78 -36.08
CA LYS A 330 18.70 -1.45 -36.67
C LYS A 330 17.70 -1.31 -37.83
N HIS A 331 17.39 -2.39 -38.54
CA HIS A 331 16.35 -2.42 -39.57
C HIS A 331 14.96 -2.30 -38.96
N LEU A 332 14.68 -3.01 -37.88
CA LEU A 332 13.41 -2.97 -37.16
C LEU A 332 13.13 -1.59 -36.56
N VAL A 333 14.14 -0.95 -35.97
CA VAL A 333 14.04 0.46 -35.51
C VAL A 333 13.75 1.41 -36.68
N ARG A 334 14.43 1.25 -37.82
CA ARG A 334 14.15 2.06 -39.03
C ARG A 334 12.74 1.87 -39.55
N ILE A 335 12.20 0.65 -39.52
CA ILE A 335 10.81 0.36 -39.93
C ILE A 335 9.81 1.01 -38.97
N LEU A 336 10.04 0.92 -37.65
CA LEU A 336 9.19 1.55 -36.64
C LEU A 336 9.19 3.09 -36.75
N VAL A 337 10.36 3.69 -36.93
CA VAL A 337 10.50 5.15 -37.12
C VAL A 337 9.80 5.61 -38.41
N ARG A 338 9.96 4.88 -39.53
CA ARG A 338 9.27 5.22 -40.79
C ARG A 338 7.75 5.11 -40.67
N SER A 339 7.26 4.08 -39.99
CA SER A 339 5.82 3.86 -39.77
C SER A 339 5.20 4.91 -38.85
N SER A 340 5.96 5.45 -37.88
CA SER A 340 5.49 6.54 -37.02
C SER A 340 5.37 7.89 -37.74
N ARG A 341 6.20 8.12 -38.77
CA ARG A 341 6.19 9.35 -39.58
C ARG A 341 5.12 9.34 -40.67
N SER A 342 4.67 8.16 -41.12
CA SER A 342 3.66 8.04 -42.18
C SER A 342 2.21 8.24 -41.69
N LYS A 343 2.00 8.40 -40.37
CA LYS A 343 0.68 8.63 -39.77
C LYS A 343 0.58 9.92 -38.96
N ILE A 344 1.16 11.01 -39.46
CA ILE A 344 0.61 12.34 -39.14
C ILE A 344 -0.40 12.62 -40.25
N PRO A 345 -1.72 12.45 -40.04
CA PRO A 345 -2.70 13.01 -40.94
C PRO A 345 -2.44 14.51 -40.96
N GLN A 346 -2.03 15.05 -42.12
CA GLN A 346 -2.14 16.49 -42.34
C GLN A 346 -3.56 16.87 -41.93
N GLN A 347 -3.68 17.79 -40.98
CA GLN A 347 -4.96 18.32 -40.55
C GLN A 347 -5.77 18.67 -41.79
N ILE A 348 -6.83 17.90 -42.04
CA ILE A 348 -7.87 18.27 -42.99
C ILE A 348 -8.42 19.57 -42.44
N THR A 349 -8.02 20.66 -43.09
CA THR A 349 -8.57 21.98 -42.81
C THR A 349 -10.02 21.92 -43.26
N LEU A 350 -10.93 21.62 -42.34
CA LEU A 350 -12.36 21.73 -42.56
C LEU A 350 -12.66 23.21 -42.83
N LYS A 351 -12.66 23.59 -44.12
CA LYS A 351 -13.25 24.84 -44.58
C LYS A 351 -14.72 24.82 -44.16
N ARG A 352 -15.00 25.50 -43.05
CA ARG A 352 -16.35 25.78 -42.58
C ARG A 352 -17.01 26.68 -43.62
N LYS A 353 -17.74 26.09 -44.58
CA LYS A 353 -18.67 26.81 -45.43
C LYS A 353 -19.73 27.41 -44.50
N ARG A 354 -19.69 28.74 -44.30
CA ARG A 354 -20.86 29.49 -43.84
C ARG A 354 -21.92 29.34 -44.92
N SER A 355 -22.96 28.56 -44.66
CA SER A 355 -24.23 28.69 -45.35
C SER A 355 -25.05 29.70 -44.55
N GLU A 356 -25.20 30.89 -45.13
CA GLU A 356 -26.33 31.77 -44.87
C GLU A 356 -27.60 31.08 -45.36
N SER A 357 -28.60 30.93 -44.50
CA SER A 357 -30.01 30.96 -44.89
C SER A 357 -30.86 31.15 -43.64
N ASP A 358 -31.31 32.38 -43.48
CA ASP A 358 -32.51 32.79 -42.76
C ASP A 358 -33.79 32.13 -43.33
N ALA A 359 -34.89 32.35 -42.59
CA ALA A 359 -36.29 31.90 -42.77
C ALA A 359 -36.57 30.54 -42.11
N GLY A 360 -37.28 30.42 -41.00
CA GLY A 360 -38.44 31.19 -40.54
C GLY A 360 -39.66 30.26 -40.60
N CYS A 361 -40.25 29.89 -39.46
CA CYS A 361 -41.71 29.70 -39.35
C CYS A 361 -42.16 29.39 -37.92
N ARG A 362 -43.37 29.86 -37.66
CA ARG A 362 -44.08 30.00 -36.39
C ARG A 362 -44.77 28.69 -35.96
N GLY A 363 -44.98 28.56 -34.65
CA GLY A 363 -46.24 28.23 -34.00
C GLY A 363 -46.83 26.82 -34.17
N HIS A 364 -47.04 26.10 -33.06
CA HIS A 364 -48.35 25.99 -32.40
C HIS A 364 -48.28 25.01 -31.22
N ALA A 365 -49.00 25.37 -30.15
CA ALA A 365 -49.33 24.53 -29.01
C ALA A 365 -50.39 23.47 -29.37
N ALA A 366 -50.34 22.30 -28.72
CA ALA A 366 -51.50 21.67 -28.07
C ALA A 366 -51.12 20.34 -27.39
N SER A 367 -51.80 20.13 -26.26
CA SER A 367 -51.98 18.96 -25.40
C SER A 367 -52.17 17.60 -26.10
N SER A 368 -51.81 16.50 -25.43
CA SER A 368 -52.78 15.59 -24.75
C SER A 368 -52.19 14.20 -24.39
N THR A 369 -52.44 13.83 -23.13
CA THR A 369 -52.79 12.52 -22.52
C THR A 369 -52.52 11.14 -23.15
N SER A 370 -52.29 10.19 -22.22
CA SER A 370 -52.56 8.73 -22.26
C SER A 370 -51.49 7.87 -22.96
N SER A 371 -51.21 6.60 -22.64
CA SER A 371 -51.62 5.65 -21.59
C SER A 371 -50.68 4.43 -21.67
N ARG A 372 -50.63 3.66 -20.57
CA ARG A 372 -50.11 2.29 -20.36
C ARG A 372 -49.98 1.37 -21.58
N THR A 373 -48.92 0.54 -21.55
CA THR A 373 -48.82 -0.96 -21.63
C THR A 373 -47.33 -1.30 -21.45
N SER A 374 -46.80 -2.16 -20.56
CA SER A 374 -47.04 -3.56 -20.12
C SER A 374 -46.81 -4.62 -21.19
N ALA A 375 -45.61 -5.24 -21.18
CA ALA A 375 -45.22 -6.60 -21.61
C ALA A 375 -43.68 -6.60 -21.75
N ASP A 376 -42.86 -7.61 -21.45
CA ASP A 376 -42.92 -8.90 -20.72
C ASP A 376 -41.44 -9.32 -20.54
N PRO A 377 -41.07 -10.11 -19.52
CA PRO A 377 -39.71 -10.58 -19.33
C PRO A 377 -39.40 -11.82 -20.19
N MET A 378 -38.20 -11.85 -20.80
CA MET A 378 -37.66 -13.03 -21.48
C MET A 378 -37.38 -14.16 -20.50
N THR A 379 -38.07 -15.27 -20.68
CA THR A 379 -37.74 -16.60 -20.17
C THR A 379 -36.65 -17.22 -21.04
N PHE A 380 -35.53 -17.65 -20.44
CA PHE A 380 -34.59 -18.58 -21.05
C PHE A 380 -34.90 -19.99 -20.56
N PHE A 381 -35.21 -20.88 -21.50
CA PHE A 381 -35.21 -22.33 -21.31
C PHE A 381 -33.76 -22.84 -21.31
N LEU A 382 -33.43 -23.69 -20.35
CA LEU A 382 -32.35 -24.67 -20.46
C LEU A 382 -33.03 -26.02 -20.67
N GLU A 383 -32.79 -26.64 -21.81
CA GLU A 383 -33.04 -28.07 -22.04
C GLU A 383 -31.70 -28.82 -21.89
N ASP A 384 -31.79 -29.88 -21.08
CA ASP A 384 -31.01 -31.13 -20.98
C ASP A 384 -29.49 -31.17 -21.21
#